data_AF-A0A444QZS6-F1
#
_entry.id   AF-A0A444QZS6-F1
#
_cell.length_a   1.000
_cell.length_b   1.000
_cell.length_c   1.000
_cell.angle_alpha   90.00
_cell.angle_beta   90.00
_cell.angle_gamma   90.00
#
_symmetry.space_group_name_H-M   'P 1'
#
loop_
_entity.id
_entity.type
_entity.pdbx_description
1 polymer ?
#
loop_
_entity_poly.entity_id
_entity_poly.type
_entity_poly.pdbx_seq_one_letter_code
_entity_poly.pdbx_strand_id
1 'polypeptide(L)'
;YAHRLVQRQAEVRKNGTLPWLRPDAKSQVTFQYDDGKIVGIDAVVLSTQHSEEIDQKSLQEAVMEEIIKPILPAEWLTSATKFFINPTGRFVIGGPMGDCGLTGRKIIVDTYGGMARHGGGAFSGKDPSKVDRSAAYAARYVAKNIVAAGLADRCEIQVSYAIGVAEPT
;
A
#
# COMPACT_ATOMS: atom_id res chain seq x y z
N TYR A 1 -2.11 2.78 -5.48
CA TYR A 1 -0.86 2.58 -6.22
C TYR A 1 0.28 2.05 -5.38
N ALA A 2 0.54 2.57 -4.16
CA ALA A 2 1.57 2.01 -3.26
C ALA A 2 1.48 0.47 -3.13
N HIS A 3 0.28 -0.06 -2.86
CA HIS A 3 0.00 -1.52 -2.87
C HIS A 3 0.40 -2.23 -4.17
N ARG A 4 0.08 -1.64 -5.33
CA ARG A 4 0.38 -2.25 -6.64
C ARG A 4 1.89 -2.31 -6.89
N LEU A 5 2.67 -1.33 -6.42
CA LEU A 5 4.12 -1.32 -6.56
C LEU A 5 4.79 -2.46 -5.79
N VAL A 6 4.41 -2.68 -4.52
CA VAL A 6 4.96 -3.80 -3.72
C VAL A 6 4.42 -5.14 -4.19
N GLN A 7 3.20 -5.19 -4.71
CA GLN A 7 2.66 -6.39 -5.37
C GLN A 7 3.50 -6.75 -6.61
N ARG A 8 3.81 -5.77 -7.47
CA ARG A 8 4.65 -5.97 -8.65
C ARG A 8 6.07 -6.37 -8.28
N GLN A 9 6.68 -5.76 -7.25
CA GLN A 9 7.97 -6.19 -6.71
C GLN A 9 7.95 -7.67 -6.34
N ALA A 10 6.90 -8.10 -5.62
CA ALA A 10 6.78 -9.49 -5.20
C ALA A 10 6.58 -10.45 -6.39
N GLU A 11 5.87 -10.01 -7.42
CA GLU A 11 5.66 -10.76 -8.66
C GLU A 11 6.98 -10.99 -9.41
N VAL A 12 7.71 -9.91 -9.75
CA VAL A 12 8.96 -9.99 -10.53
C VAL A 12 10.10 -10.68 -9.78
N ARG A 13 10.03 -10.68 -8.45
CA ARG A 13 10.90 -11.50 -7.60
C ARG A 13 10.56 -12.98 -7.68
N LYS A 14 9.27 -13.33 -7.59
CA LYS A 14 8.81 -14.74 -7.52
C LYS A 14 8.87 -15.45 -8.87
N ASN A 15 8.66 -14.73 -9.97
CA ASN A 15 8.72 -15.29 -11.32
C ASN A 15 10.15 -15.32 -11.91
N GLY A 16 11.14 -14.74 -11.21
CA GLY A 16 12.53 -14.72 -11.61
C GLY A 16 12.92 -13.62 -12.60
N THR A 17 12.02 -12.68 -12.97
CA THR A 17 12.37 -11.52 -13.81
C THR A 17 13.50 -10.69 -13.19
N LEU A 18 13.43 -10.47 -11.87
CA LEU A 18 14.50 -9.82 -11.10
C LEU A 18 14.98 -10.75 -9.98
N PRO A 19 15.87 -11.72 -10.28
CA PRO A 19 16.19 -12.82 -9.37
C PRO A 19 17.01 -12.40 -8.15
N TRP A 20 17.63 -11.21 -8.20
CA TRP A 20 18.39 -10.62 -7.11
C TRP A 20 17.50 -9.93 -6.06
N LEU A 21 16.21 -9.75 -6.30
CA LEU A 21 15.29 -9.17 -5.32
C LEU A 21 15.08 -10.10 -4.12
N ARG A 22 14.95 -9.50 -2.95
CA ARG A 22 14.64 -10.18 -1.69
C ARG A 22 13.26 -9.73 -1.17
N PRO A 23 12.69 -10.43 -0.17
CA PRO A 23 11.27 -10.27 0.17
C PRO A 23 10.86 -8.92 0.78
N ASP A 24 11.74 -8.21 1.48
CA ASP A 24 11.39 -6.97 2.18
C ASP A 24 11.33 -5.78 1.22
N ALA A 25 10.23 -5.04 1.24
CA ALA A 25 10.02 -3.89 0.36
C ALA A 25 9.04 -2.88 0.98
N LYS A 26 9.25 -1.61 0.65
CA LYS A 26 8.42 -0.48 1.07
C LYS A 26 8.17 0.42 -0.14
N SER A 27 6.93 0.87 -0.29
CA SER A 27 6.56 1.84 -1.32
C SER A 27 5.81 3.02 -0.72
N GLN A 28 5.99 4.19 -1.32
CA GLN A 28 5.25 5.41 -1.03
C GLN A 28 5.00 6.15 -2.34
N VAL A 29 3.82 6.74 -2.48
CA VAL A 29 3.47 7.58 -3.63
C VAL A 29 2.83 8.86 -3.10
N THR A 30 3.38 10.00 -3.50
CA THR A 30 2.85 11.33 -3.20
C THR A 30 2.12 11.83 -4.44
N PHE A 31 0.81 12.03 -4.31
CA PHE A 31 -0.04 12.52 -5.39
C PHE A 31 -0.26 14.02 -5.29
N GLN A 32 -0.42 14.66 -6.44
CA GLN A 32 -0.93 16.02 -6.56
C GLN A 32 -2.44 15.94 -6.81
N TYR A 33 -3.19 16.74 -6.07
CA TYR A 33 -4.65 16.80 -6.17
C TYR A 33 -5.11 18.21 -6.56
N ASP A 34 -6.13 18.26 -7.41
CA ASP A 34 -6.91 19.44 -7.74
C ASP A 34 -8.40 19.10 -7.56
N ASP A 35 -9.10 19.81 -6.68
CA ASP A 35 -10.49 19.54 -6.29
C ASP A 35 -10.82 18.05 -6.07
N GLY A 36 -9.93 17.34 -5.37
CA GLY A 36 -10.09 15.93 -5.03
C GLY A 36 -9.84 14.96 -6.19
N LYS A 37 -9.45 15.44 -7.37
CA LYS A 37 -9.00 14.63 -8.51
C LYS A 37 -7.48 14.56 -8.53
N ILE A 38 -6.94 13.40 -8.90
CA ILE A 38 -5.51 13.22 -9.08
C ILE A 38 -5.12 13.89 -10.40
N VAL A 39 -4.17 14.83 -10.33
CA VAL A 39 -3.64 15.54 -11.52
C VAL A 39 -2.20 15.14 -11.85
N GLY A 40 -1.51 14.45 -10.93
CA GLY A 40 -0.14 14.00 -11.16
C GLY A 40 0.48 13.31 -9.95
N ILE A 41 1.74 12.89 -10.10
CA ILE A 41 2.56 12.34 -9.03
C ILE A 41 3.75 13.27 -8.77
N ASP A 42 3.88 13.76 -7.53
CA ASP A 42 5.01 14.56 -7.10
C ASP A 42 6.24 13.69 -6.83
N ALA A 43 6.05 12.58 -6.10
CA ALA A 43 7.15 11.72 -5.69
C ALA A 43 6.76 10.25 -5.57
N VAL A 44 7.71 9.39 -5.89
CA VAL A 44 7.65 7.93 -5.68
C VAL A 44 8.87 7.51 -4.89
N VAL A 45 8.64 6.78 -3.79
CA VAL A 45 9.71 6.11 -3.05
C VAL A 45 9.50 4.61 -3.17
N LEU A 46 10.54 3.88 -3.58
CA LEU A 46 10.56 2.43 -3.53
C LEU A 46 11.88 1.96 -2.95
N SER A 47 11.81 1.42 -1.74
CA SER A 47 12.94 0.75 -1.08
C SER A 47 12.72 -0.75 -1.14
N THR A 48 13.60 -1.47 -1.79
CA THR A 48 13.52 -2.92 -1.94
C THR A 48 14.80 -3.59 -1.50
N GLN A 49 14.64 -4.70 -0.77
CA GLN A 49 15.74 -5.56 -0.37
C GLN A 49 16.30 -6.29 -1.59
N HIS A 50 17.62 -6.49 -1.63
CA HIS A 50 18.33 -7.08 -2.77
C HIS A 50 19.55 -7.92 -2.36
N SER A 51 20.10 -8.69 -3.29
CA SER A 51 21.38 -9.38 -3.12
C SER A 51 22.56 -8.40 -3.08
N GLU A 52 23.70 -8.83 -2.55
CA GLU A 52 24.92 -8.03 -2.52
C GLU A 52 25.57 -7.83 -3.89
N GLU A 53 25.16 -8.62 -4.88
CA GLU A 53 25.78 -8.73 -6.20
C GLU A 53 25.34 -7.63 -7.17
N ILE A 54 24.15 -7.04 -6.95
CA ILE A 54 23.66 -5.96 -7.82
C ILE A 54 24.18 -4.60 -7.37
N ASP A 55 24.69 -3.82 -8.32
CA ASP A 55 25.09 -2.44 -8.08
C ASP A 55 23.87 -1.49 -8.06
N GLN A 56 24.06 -0.33 -7.43
CA GLN A 56 22.97 0.62 -7.22
C GLN A 56 22.36 1.13 -8.54
N LYS A 57 23.16 1.36 -9.57
CA LYS A 57 22.67 1.94 -10.83
C LYS A 57 21.78 0.93 -11.56
N SER A 58 22.25 -0.30 -11.71
CA SER A 58 21.48 -1.39 -12.32
C SER A 58 20.18 -1.66 -11.55
N LEU A 59 20.22 -1.61 -10.21
CA LEU A 59 19.03 -1.74 -9.37
C LEU A 59 18.01 -0.63 -9.64
N GLN A 60 18.45 0.62 -9.72
CA GLN A 60 17.57 1.77 -9.96
C GLN A 60 16.90 1.71 -11.33
N GLU A 61 17.66 1.38 -12.38
CA GLU A 61 17.15 1.21 -13.74
C GLU A 61 16.12 0.07 -13.79
N ALA A 62 16.48 -1.09 -13.24
CA ALA A 62 15.59 -2.26 -13.23
C ALA A 62 14.29 -2.01 -12.45
N VAL A 63 14.36 -1.38 -11.27
CA VAL A 63 13.16 -1.03 -10.49
C VAL A 63 12.28 -0.02 -11.25
N MET A 64 12.89 0.94 -11.94
CA MET A 64 12.16 1.91 -12.75
C MET A 64 11.38 1.22 -13.88
N GLU A 65 12.04 0.41 -14.69
CA GLU A 65 11.45 -0.20 -15.88
C GLU A 65 10.50 -1.36 -15.56
N GLU A 66 10.82 -2.21 -14.58
CA GLU A 66 10.07 -3.44 -14.34
C GLU A 66 8.97 -3.31 -13.28
N ILE A 67 9.04 -2.27 -12.43
CA ILE A 67 8.14 -2.07 -11.29
C ILE A 67 7.39 -0.75 -11.35
N ILE A 68 8.09 0.38 -11.50
CA ILE A 68 7.45 1.70 -11.39
C ILE A 68 6.65 2.05 -12.64
N LYS A 69 7.30 2.08 -13.81
CA LYS A 69 6.66 2.46 -15.08
C LYS A 69 5.48 1.56 -15.47
N PRO A 70 5.51 0.23 -15.28
CA PRO A 70 4.37 -0.63 -15.64
C PRO A 70 3.13 -0.44 -14.74
N ILE A 71 3.29 0.18 -13.57
CA ILE A 71 2.24 0.28 -12.56
C ILE A 71 1.64 1.68 -12.47
N LEU A 72 2.43 2.72 -12.69
CA LEU A 72 1.99 4.10 -12.60
C LEU A 72 1.55 4.60 -13.99
N PRO A 73 0.36 5.23 -14.11
CA PRO A 73 -0.09 5.78 -15.38
C PRO A 73 0.87 6.85 -15.89
N ALA A 74 1.28 6.75 -17.16
CA ALA A 74 2.29 7.62 -17.76
C ALA A 74 1.83 9.08 -17.79
N GLU A 75 0.54 9.33 -17.92
CA GLU A 75 -0.07 10.66 -17.92
C GLU A 75 0.10 11.42 -16.59
N TRP A 76 0.41 10.74 -15.49
CA TRP A 76 0.68 11.37 -14.20
C TRP A 76 2.17 11.55 -13.91
N LEU A 77 3.05 11.01 -14.76
CA LEU A 77 4.49 11.11 -14.62
C LEU A 77 5.01 12.23 -15.51
N THR A 78 5.76 13.15 -14.91
CA THR A 78 6.37 14.27 -15.64
C THR A 78 7.87 14.30 -15.38
N SER A 79 8.61 15.15 -16.10
CA SER A 79 10.02 15.41 -15.81
C SER A 79 10.27 16.00 -14.41
N ALA A 80 9.23 16.53 -13.75
CA ALA A 80 9.30 17.03 -12.39
C ALA A 80 9.04 15.95 -11.32
N THR A 81 8.52 14.78 -11.71
CA THR A 81 8.24 13.69 -10.77
C THR A 81 9.55 13.16 -10.17
N LYS A 82 9.62 13.12 -8.85
CA LYS A 82 10.81 12.68 -8.11
C LYS A 82 10.76 11.18 -7.87
N PHE A 83 11.83 10.48 -8.21
CA PHE A 83 11.96 9.04 -7.97
C PHE A 83 13.08 8.76 -6.97
N PHE A 84 12.72 8.15 -5.85
CA PHE A 84 13.65 7.77 -4.78
C PHE A 84 13.69 6.24 -4.69
N ILE A 85 14.61 5.64 -5.44
CA ILE A 85 14.82 4.19 -5.44
C ILE A 85 16.03 3.86 -4.58
N ASN A 86 15.79 3.10 -3.50
CA ASN A 86 16.78 2.81 -2.45
C ASN A 86 17.60 4.06 -2.03
N PRO A 87 16.94 5.17 -1.60
CA PRO A 87 17.62 6.44 -1.34
C PRO A 87 18.61 6.39 -0.18
N THR A 88 18.49 5.39 0.70
CA THR A 88 19.41 5.13 1.82
C THR A 88 20.59 4.25 1.43
N GLY A 89 20.75 3.92 0.14
CA GLY A 89 21.78 3.00 -0.36
C GLY A 89 21.36 1.53 -0.23
N ARG A 90 22.33 0.68 0.12
CA ARG A 90 22.17 -0.79 0.12
C ARG A 90 21.12 -1.24 1.13
N PHE A 91 20.24 -2.14 0.70
CA PHE A 91 19.25 -2.81 1.54
C PHE A 91 19.41 -4.34 1.39
N VAL A 92 20.44 -4.89 2.02
CA VAL A 92 20.79 -6.33 1.92
C VAL A 92 20.12 -7.11 3.05
N ILE A 93 20.25 -6.63 4.29
CA ILE A 93 19.65 -7.24 5.48
C ILE A 93 18.25 -6.68 5.65
N GLY A 94 17.24 -7.55 5.73
CA GLY A 94 15.84 -7.18 5.86
C GLY A 94 15.01 -8.30 6.51
N GLY A 95 13.70 -8.11 6.59
CA GLY A 95 12.81 -9.05 7.27
C GLY A 95 13.06 -9.08 8.79
N PRO A 96 12.76 -10.21 9.47
CA PRO A 96 12.85 -10.30 10.93
C PRO A 96 14.24 -10.03 11.53
N MET A 97 15.31 -10.20 10.74
CA MET A 97 16.67 -9.85 11.16
C MET A 97 16.89 -8.33 11.20
N GLY A 98 16.18 -7.57 10.35
CA GLY A 98 16.30 -6.11 10.26
C GLY A 98 15.31 -5.34 11.14
N ASP A 99 14.14 -5.91 11.43
CA ASP A 99 13.11 -5.29 12.26
C ASP A 99 12.15 -6.33 12.87
N CYS A 100 11.67 -6.10 14.09
CA CYS A 100 10.73 -6.99 14.76
C CYS A 100 9.31 -6.80 14.22
N GLY A 101 8.71 -7.88 13.71
CA GLY A 101 7.34 -7.87 13.20
C GLY A 101 6.30 -8.22 14.28
N LEU A 102 5.21 -7.46 14.34
CA LEU A 102 4.06 -7.79 15.18
C LEU A 102 2.75 -7.70 14.38
N THR A 103 1.83 -8.63 14.67
CA THR A 103 0.47 -8.63 14.11
C THR A 103 -0.23 -7.30 14.37
N GLY A 104 -0.92 -6.75 13.35
CA GLY A 104 -1.71 -5.53 13.52
C GLY A 104 -0.92 -4.23 13.58
N ARG A 105 0.37 -4.20 13.18
CA ARG A 105 1.18 -2.97 13.13
C ARG A 105 1.22 -2.30 11.76
N LYS A 106 0.25 -2.61 10.88
CA LYS A 106 0.11 -2.07 9.53
C LYS A 106 -1.36 -1.73 9.18
N ILE A 107 -2.20 -1.42 10.17
CA ILE A 107 -3.65 -1.20 10.00
C ILE A 107 -4.03 -0.11 8.99
N ILE A 108 -3.22 0.94 8.83
CA ILE A 108 -3.48 1.98 7.81
C ILE A 108 -3.12 1.50 6.40
N VAL A 109 -2.12 0.61 6.29
CA VAL A 109 -1.78 -0.08 5.04
C VAL A 109 -2.88 -1.09 4.69
N ASP A 110 -3.42 -1.79 5.69
CA ASP A 110 -4.54 -2.75 5.50
C ASP A 110 -5.86 -2.07 5.07
N THR A 111 -5.99 -0.76 5.27
CA THR A 111 -7.22 -0.01 5.00
C THR A 111 -7.07 1.01 3.87
N TYR A 112 -7.13 2.30 4.18
CA TYR A 112 -7.35 3.36 3.18
C TYR A 112 -6.16 4.31 3.05
N GLY A 113 -4.98 3.96 3.57
CA GLY A 113 -3.75 4.74 3.36
C GLY A 113 -3.82 6.17 3.93
N GLY A 114 -4.64 6.40 4.96
CA GLY A 114 -4.86 7.71 5.57
C GLY A 114 -6.02 8.52 5.00
N MET A 115 -6.70 8.04 3.95
CA MET A 115 -7.80 8.76 3.30
C MET A 115 -9.10 8.80 4.14
N ALA A 116 -9.32 7.80 4.99
CA ALA A 116 -10.49 7.69 5.85
C ALA A 116 -10.06 7.41 7.29
N ARG A 117 -10.95 7.74 8.24
CA ARG A 117 -10.73 7.48 9.67
C ARG A 117 -10.65 5.99 9.96
N HIS A 118 -9.94 5.63 11.02
CA HIS A 118 -9.72 4.25 11.42
C HIS A 118 -10.10 4.06 12.89
N GLY A 119 -10.90 3.03 13.20
CA GLY A 119 -11.38 2.75 14.57
C GLY A 119 -10.36 2.13 15.53
N GLY A 120 -9.19 1.75 15.02
CA GLY A 120 -8.03 1.29 15.81
C GLY A 120 -7.84 -0.23 15.88
N GLY A 121 -8.89 -1.02 15.61
CA GLY A 121 -8.83 -2.48 15.60
C GLY A 121 -8.01 -3.06 14.45
N ALA A 122 -7.10 -3.99 14.74
CA ALA A 122 -6.40 -4.79 13.72
C ALA A 122 -7.28 -5.94 13.18
N PHE A 123 -6.98 -6.44 11.97
CA PHE A 123 -7.76 -7.51 11.32
C PHE A 123 -7.15 -8.91 11.47
N SER A 124 -5.86 -9.06 11.18
CA SER A 124 -5.19 -10.36 11.13
C SER A 124 -5.18 -11.06 12.49
N GLY A 125 -5.37 -12.38 12.50
CA GLY A 125 -5.45 -13.20 13.71
C GLY A 125 -6.80 -13.20 14.42
N LYS A 126 -7.81 -12.49 13.88
CA LYS A 126 -9.17 -12.46 14.44
C LYS A 126 -10.16 -13.25 13.59
N ASP A 127 -10.98 -14.05 14.24
CA ASP A 127 -12.10 -14.75 13.61
C ASP A 127 -13.26 -13.77 13.27
N PRO A 128 -14.20 -14.16 12.39
CA PRO A 128 -15.26 -13.26 11.93
C PRO A 128 -16.24 -12.77 13.02
N SER A 129 -16.26 -13.36 14.22
CA SER A 129 -17.07 -12.84 15.35
C SER A 129 -16.52 -11.53 15.91
N LYS A 130 -15.27 -11.16 15.62
CA LYS A 130 -14.66 -9.91 16.11
C LYS A 130 -15.02 -8.75 15.18
N VAL A 131 -15.87 -7.86 15.68
CA VAL A 131 -16.41 -6.72 14.93
C VAL A 131 -15.34 -5.78 14.37
N ASP A 132 -14.16 -5.69 15.00
CA ASP A 132 -13.00 -4.99 14.45
C ASP A 132 -12.69 -5.38 12.99
N ARG A 133 -12.94 -6.65 12.64
CA ARG A 133 -12.73 -7.18 11.28
C ARG A 133 -14.03 -7.21 10.49
N SER A 134 -15.06 -7.89 11.00
CA SER A 134 -16.29 -8.14 10.23
C SER A 134 -17.10 -6.87 9.98
N ALA A 135 -17.23 -5.98 10.98
CA ALA A 135 -17.95 -4.72 10.79
C ALA A 135 -17.17 -3.75 9.89
N ALA A 136 -15.84 -3.72 9.97
CA ALA A 136 -15.01 -2.93 9.04
C ALA A 136 -15.20 -3.41 7.57
N TYR A 137 -15.29 -4.72 7.34
CA TYR A 137 -15.56 -5.27 6.02
C TYR A 137 -16.98 -4.98 5.55
N ALA A 138 -17.98 -5.06 6.43
CA ALA A 138 -19.35 -4.67 6.13
C ALA A 138 -19.47 -3.17 5.79
N ALA A 139 -18.80 -2.29 6.54
CA ALA A 139 -18.75 -0.86 6.26
C ALA A 139 -18.12 -0.58 4.89
N ARG A 140 -17.03 -1.27 4.54
CA ARG A 140 -16.46 -1.21 3.18
C ARG A 140 -17.45 -1.65 2.11
N TYR A 141 -18.16 -2.76 2.35
CA TYR A 141 -19.15 -3.28 1.42
C TYR A 141 -20.27 -2.25 1.18
N VAL A 142 -20.83 -1.67 2.23
CA VAL A 142 -21.89 -0.65 2.13
C VAL A 142 -21.38 0.59 1.41
N ALA A 143 -20.25 1.17 1.83
CA ALA A 143 -19.67 2.37 1.21
C ALA A 143 -19.37 2.16 -0.29
N LYS A 144 -18.83 0.98 -0.67
CA LYS A 144 -18.58 0.63 -2.07
C LYS A 144 -19.88 0.60 -2.88
N ASN A 145 -20.96 0.03 -2.33
CA ASN A 145 -22.24 -0.08 -3.03
C ASN A 145 -22.95 1.28 -3.18
N ILE A 146 -22.87 2.16 -2.18
CA ILE A 146 -23.40 3.53 -2.28
C ILE A 146 -22.77 4.28 -3.45
N VAL A 147 -21.43 4.23 -3.56
CA VAL A 147 -20.71 4.90 -4.67
C VAL A 147 -20.99 4.21 -6.01
N ALA A 148 -20.99 2.87 -6.05
CA ALA A 148 -21.26 2.13 -7.28
C ALA A 148 -22.69 2.33 -7.82
N ALA A 149 -23.65 2.60 -6.93
CA ALA A 149 -25.03 2.94 -7.29
C ALA A 149 -25.20 4.40 -7.78
N GLY A 150 -24.14 5.21 -7.80
CA GLY A 150 -24.19 6.61 -8.22
C GLY A 150 -24.84 7.54 -7.20
N LEU A 151 -25.01 7.10 -5.96
CA LEU A 151 -25.65 7.90 -4.90
C LEU A 151 -24.72 8.96 -4.31
N ALA A 152 -23.40 8.77 -4.43
CA ALA A 152 -22.38 9.72 -4.01
C ALA A 152 -21.06 9.46 -4.74
N ASP A 153 -20.25 10.50 -4.95
CA ASP A 153 -18.89 10.37 -5.49
C ASP A 153 -17.91 9.77 -4.47
N ARG A 154 -18.16 10.03 -3.17
CA ARG A 154 -17.37 9.55 -2.04
C ARG A 154 -18.29 9.23 -0.87
N CYS A 155 -18.01 8.13 -0.17
CA CYS A 155 -18.78 7.71 1.00
C CYS A 155 -17.83 7.18 2.08
N GLU A 156 -17.95 7.73 3.29
CA GLU A 156 -17.34 7.21 4.51
C GLU A 156 -18.46 6.75 5.44
N ILE A 157 -18.35 5.51 5.95
CA ILE A 157 -19.31 4.91 6.87
C ILE A 157 -18.59 4.65 8.19
N GLN A 158 -19.19 5.10 9.28
CA GLN A 158 -18.76 4.79 10.64
C GLN A 158 -19.80 3.90 11.31
N VAL A 159 -19.35 2.83 11.97
CA VAL A 159 -20.20 1.93 12.76
C VAL A 159 -19.55 1.73 14.12
N SER A 160 -20.36 1.77 15.18
CA SER A 160 -19.96 1.54 16.57
C SER A 160 -20.77 0.40 17.18
N TYR A 161 -20.16 -0.29 18.15
CA TYR A 161 -20.80 -1.36 18.91
C TYR A 161 -20.50 -1.19 20.39
N ALA A 162 -21.51 -1.47 21.23
CA ALA A 162 -21.31 -1.72 22.65
C ALA A 162 -21.02 -3.20 22.89
N ILE A 163 -20.16 -3.53 23.86
CA ILE A 163 -19.82 -4.91 24.18
C ILE A 163 -21.07 -5.70 24.58
N GLY A 164 -21.28 -6.86 23.94
CA GLY A 164 -22.44 -7.72 24.20
C GLY A 164 -23.75 -7.29 23.52
N VAL A 165 -23.75 -6.18 22.76
CA VAL A 165 -24.92 -5.71 21.99
C VAL A 165 -24.73 -6.06 20.52
N ALA A 166 -25.71 -6.75 19.93
CA ALA A 166 -25.65 -7.19 18.53
C ALA A 166 -25.89 -6.04 17.54
N GLU A 167 -26.81 -5.12 17.87
CA GLU A 167 -27.13 -3.96 17.04
C GLU A 167 -26.07 -2.85 17.19
N PRO A 168 -25.75 -2.12 16.09
CA PRO A 168 -24.89 -0.95 16.16
C PRO A 168 -25.47 0.18 17.04
N THR A 169 -24.59 0.96 17.67
CA THR A 169 -24.94 2.17 18.46
C THR A 169 -24.76 3.44 17.66
#